data_AF-A0A8J1W2Y5-F1
#
_entry.id   AF-A0A8J1W2Y5-F1
#
_cell.length_a   1.000
_cell.length_b   1.000
_cell.length_c   1.000
_cell.angle_alpha   90.00
_cell.angle_beta   90.00
_cell.angle_gamma   90.00
#
_symmetry.space_group_name_H-M   'P 1'
#
loop_
_entity.id
_entity.type
_entity.pdbx_description
1 polymer ?
#
loop_
_entity_poly.entity_id
_entity_poly.type
_entity_poly.pdbx_seq_one_letter_code
_entity_poly.pdbx_strand_id
1 'polypeptide(L)'
;MDAVMSTASVADLLGSLRDEHLFPADGQPRTLLWAVLSVAMLVSAVVQQLSSTGKKTAAAAGKTPKEKKELYFTEDKRQWLFSLQDSEKAKPKMVYDKRDFYDYVIMLALSIGSCVAVYGVQHVLTKIVFHSSWFLLFVFATRHGTCGLLDWLKQRPAIFSPRVWLHWAMYKTENMRPSYCYQIAVFAGDIVLLRVLRTYVFTKSYPSEGDDDEMFSSLFSTPWSYYAFYGLTFGLFYLSFAVATVLRTVSLLDHLYQHNHVFKFLQQTGWRKTLRFLPEKLNLPDVCDHFVGLLHAFVTGVWTHVVTVIPYYLVLCAYWTALCSPAAPTGSSTGNEASGTSSTSSDQLLPHPGLVLTAVLSWLLRFLIIEQRLLQMFEQNDLNDWYIRDHWLGHFSKIGFSYMHGPHHDCLPVGFIAVADNGPLEGMVRHFFGHFDSFCCPPFACFRWTKTIIRDIVGHQYVPGVLPWSFSVVDYGVHHVEHHYLSMYPLGNGIEHDPDPRNNLEVENWLSNGAYGKSSTVWTWFVSEVQRIESGKKNGAGENKTADTAGAEAAGEDSGLKNKTQ
;
A
#
# COMPACT_ATOMS: atom_id res chain seq x y z
N MET A 1 16.78 -18.06 -32.36
CA MET A 1 15.55 -17.71 -31.60
C MET A 1 14.36 -18.53 -32.08
N ASP A 2 14.06 -18.61 -33.38
CA ASP A 2 13.04 -19.57 -33.88
C ASP A 2 13.46 -21.05 -33.70
N ALA A 3 14.76 -21.35 -33.77
CA ALA A 3 15.30 -22.70 -33.53
C ALA A 3 15.27 -23.15 -32.04
N VAL A 4 15.03 -22.24 -31.09
CA VAL A 4 14.86 -22.59 -29.66
C VAL A 4 13.39 -22.84 -29.33
N MET A 5 12.48 -22.45 -30.24
CA MET A 5 11.03 -22.46 -30.04
C MET A 5 10.33 -23.61 -30.78
N SER A 6 11.03 -24.43 -31.57
CA SER A 6 10.43 -25.60 -32.22
C SER A 6 10.71 -26.90 -31.43
N THR A 7 9.65 -27.40 -30.79
CA THR A 7 9.37 -28.84 -30.52
C THR A 7 10.16 -29.59 -29.44
N ALA A 8 10.60 -28.95 -28.36
CA ALA A 8 10.77 -29.67 -27.10
C ALA A 8 9.69 -29.20 -26.13
N SER A 9 8.68 -30.04 -25.89
CA SER A 9 7.71 -29.72 -24.84
C SER A 9 8.47 -29.66 -23.52
N VAL A 10 8.06 -28.77 -22.61
CA VAL A 10 8.61 -28.76 -21.24
C VAL A 10 8.55 -30.16 -20.60
N ALA A 11 7.62 -31.02 -21.05
CA ALA A 11 7.54 -32.43 -20.66
C ALA A 11 8.67 -33.31 -21.21
N ASP A 12 9.26 -33.03 -22.37
CA ASP A 12 10.42 -33.76 -22.93
C ASP A 12 11.73 -33.39 -22.23
N LEU A 13 11.86 -32.12 -21.82
CA LEU A 13 12.97 -31.66 -20.98
C LEU A 13 12.85 -32.23 -19.56
N LEU A 14 11.63 -32.34 -19.02
CA LEU A 14 11.36 -32.99 -17.73
C LEU A 14 11.46 -34.52 -17.80
N GLY A 15 11.18 -35.12 -18.96
CA GLY A 15 11.27 -36.56 -19.22
C GLY A 15 12.70 -37.06 -19.35
N SER A 16 13.58 -36.30 -20.01
CA SER A 16 15.02 -36.64 -20.11
C SER A 16 15.80 -36.48 -18.80
N LEU A 17 15.21 -35.79 -17.81
CA LEU A 17 15.76 -35.65 -16.46
C LEU A 17 15.30 -36.76 -15.49
N ARG A 18 14.51 -37.72 -15.97
CA ARG A 18 13.89 -38.78 -15.15
C ARG A 18 14.71 -40.07 -15.08
N ASP A 19 15.63 -40.31 -16.02
CA ASP A 19 16.38 -41.56 -16.11
C ASP A 19 17.81 -41.46 -15.53
N GLU A 20 17.98 -42.21 -14.44
CA GLU A 20 19.16 -42.87 -13.85
C GLU A 20 20.48 -42.09 -13.57
N HIS A 21 21.01 -42.31 -12.35
CA HIS A 21 22.29 -41.83 -11.78
C HIS A 21 22.40 -40.35 -11.38
N LEU A 22 21.27 -39.76 -11.04
CA LEU A 22 21.21 -38.39 -10.55
C LEU A 22 21.25 -38.35 -9.00
N PHE A 23 22.31 -38.79 -8.33
CA PHE A 23 22.62 -38.31 -6.95
C PHE A 23 24.13 -38.31 -6.73
N PRO A 24 24.82 -37.15 -6.79
CA PRO A 24 26.08 -37.03 -6.09
C PRO A 24 25.80 -37.04 -4.58
N ALA A 25 26.60 -37.78 -3.82
CA ALA A 25 26.54 -37.84 -2.35
C ALA A 25 26.76 -36.46 -1.68
N ASP A 26 27.05 -35.44 -2.48
CA ASP A 26 27.53 -34.11 -2.15
C ASP A 26 26.49 -32.98 -2.45
N GLY A 27 25.24 -33.32 -2.79
CA GLY A 27 24.03 -32.60 -2.36
C GLY A 27 23.71 -31.16 -2.86
N GLN A 28 24.54 -30.47 -3.65
CA GLN A 28 24.36 -29.01 -3.91
C GLN A 28 23.99 -28.51 -5.34
N PRO A 29 24.33 -29.16 -6.47
CA PRO A 29 24.19 -28.49 -7.79
C PRO A 29 22.76 -28.26 -8.30
N ARG A 30 21.77 -29.03 -7.82
CA ARG A 30 20.44 -29.05 -8.46
C ARG A 30 19.51 -27.94 -8.02
N THR A 31 19.57 -27.54 -6.76
CA THR A 31 18.75 -26.45 -6.25
C THR A 31 19.11 -25.13 -6.95
N LEU A 32 20.40 -24.95 -7.26
CA LEU A 32 20.87 -23.80 -8.04
C LEU A 32 20.36 -23.86 -9.49
N LEU A 33 20.42 -25.00 -10.15
CA LEU A 33 19.89 -25.17 -11.51
C LEU A 33 18.38 -24.91 -11.56
N TRP A 34 17.60 -25.43 -10.61
CA TRP A 34 16.16 -25.17 -10.53
C TRP A 34 15.84 -23.71 -10.24
N ALA A 35 16.61 -23.03 -9.39
CA ALA A 35 16.47 -21.60 -9.14
C ALA A 35 16.77 -20.78 -10.41
N VAL A 36 17.87 -21.09 -11.11
CA VAL A 36 18.26 -20.44 -12.35
C VAL A 36 17.22 -20.66 -13.45
N LEU A 37 16.72 -21.88 -13.61
CA LEU A 37 15.68 -22.21 -14.59
C LEU A 37 14.36 -21.51 -14.26
N SER A 38 13.97 -21.44 -12.99
CA SER A 38 12.77 -20.72 -12.55
C SER A 38 12.87 -19.22 -12.87
N VAL A 39 14.02 -18.61 -12.59
CA VAL A 39 14.28 -17.20 -12.95
C VAL A 39 14.29 -17.00 -14.46
N ALA A 40 14.92 -17.90 -15.23
CA ALA A 40 14.96 -17.81 -16.69
C ALA A 40 13.58 -17.93 -17.33
N MET A 41 12.74 -18.86 -16.87
CA MET A 41 11.35 -18.98 -17.32
C MET A 41 10.53 -17.73 -16.97
N LEU A 42 10.73 -17.19 -15.77
CA LEU A 42 10.08 -15.96 -15.34
C LEU A 42 10.45 -14.78 -16.24
N VAL A 43 11.75 -14.60 -16.49
CA VAL A 43 12.26 -13.56 -17.40
C VAL A 43 11.67 -13.73 -18.80
N SER A 44 11.60 -14.96 -19.31
CA SER A 44 10.98 -15.25 -20.60
C SER A 44 9.49 -14.86 -20.65
N ALA A 45 8.71 -15.23 -19.62
CA ALA A 45 7.29 -14.87 -19.51
C ALA A 45 7.09 -13.35 -19.44
N VAL A 46 7.91 -12.65 -18.65
CA VAL A 46 7.92 -11.18 -18.58
C VAL A 46 8.23 -10.57 -19.95
N VAL A 47 9.24 -11.08 -20.66
CA VAL A 47 9.61 -10.59 -22.00
C VAL A 47 8.49 -10.81 -23.02
N GLN A 48 7.83 -11.98 -23.01
CA GLN A 48 6.70 -12.25 -23.90
C GLN A 48 5.51 -11.32 -23.60
N GLN A 49 5.18 -11.12 -22.33
CA GLN A 49 4.10 -10.22 -21.95
C GLN A 49 4.40 -8.78 -22.34
N LEU A 50 5.64 -8.30 -22.14
CA LEU A 50 6.09 -6.99 -22.59
C LEU A 50 5.94 -6.81 -24.10
N SER A 51 6.25 -7.84 -24.89
CA SER A 51 6.03 -7.81 -26.34
C SER A 51 4.56 -7.66 -26.70
N SER A 52 3.65 -8.33 -25.98
CA SER A 52 2.21 -8.22 -26.20
C SER A 52 1.66 -6.83 -25.86
N THR A 53 2.13 -6.23 -24.76
CA THR A 53 1.75 -4.87 -24.35
C THR A 53 2.24 -3.85 -25.36
N GLY A 54 3.49 -3.97 -25.82
CA GLY A 54 4.06 -3.10 -26.84
C GLY A 54 3.22 -3.08 -28.13
N LYS A 55 2.67 -4.24 -28.54
CA LYS A 55 1.76 -4.32 -29.69
C LYS A 55 0.45 -3.54 -29.48
N LYS A 56 -0.15 -3.59 -28.28
CA LYS A 56 -1.38 -2.83 -27.97
C LYS A 56 -1.11 -1.32 -27.94
N THR A 57 -0.02 -0.90 -27.31
CA THR A 57 0.38 0.51 -27.26
C THR A 57 0.69 1.04 -28.66
N ALA A 58 1.38 0.24 -29.49
CA ALA A 58 1.63 0.57 -30.89
C ALA A 58 0.32 0.66 -31.70
N ALA A 59 -0.65 -0.24 -31.47
CA ALA A 59 -1.97 -0.19 -32.10
C ALA A 59 -2.83 0.99 -31.63
N ALA A 60 -2.47 1.63 -30.51
CA ALA A 60 -3.09 2.85 -30.01
C ALA A 60 -2.36 4.12 -30.47
N ALA A 61 -1.15 4.01 -31.00
CA ALA A 61 -0.41 5.15 -31.54
C ALA A 61 -1.15 5.70 -32.78
N GLY A 62 -1.33 7.02 -32.84
CA GLY A 62 -2.07 7.70 -33.91
C GLY A 62 -3.60 7.67 -33.79
N LYS A 63 -4.18 6.92 -32.84
CA LYS A 63 -5.62 6.95 -32.56
C LYS A 63 -6.00 8.20 -31.76
N THR A 64 -7.19 8.75 -32.05
CA THR A 64 -7.81 9.81 -31.27
C THR A 64 -8.08 9.36 -29.82
N PRO A 65 -8.22 10.28 -28.85
CA PRO A 65 -8.58 9.93 -27.48
C PRO A 65 -9.85 9.06 -27.38
N LYS A 66 -10.86 9.36 -28.21
CA LYS A 66 -12.10 8.59 -28.31
C LYS A 66 -11.86 7.15 -28.78
N GLU A 67 -11.09 6.96 -29.84
CA GLU A 67 -10.77 5.62 -30.35
C GLU A 67 -9.89 4.82 -29.37
N LYS A 68 -8.97 5.48 -28.65
CA LYS A 68 -8.22 4.83 -27.56
C LYS A 68 -9.17 4.38 -26.46
N LYS A 69 -10.15 5.20 -26.08
CA LYS A 69 -11.14 4.85 -25.07
C LYS A 69 -11.97 3.63 -25.49
N GLU A 70 -12.50 3.62 -26.71
CA GLU A 70 -13.24 2.48 -27.25
C GLU A 70 -12.37 1.21 -27.34
N LEU A 71 -11.08 1.36 -27.62
CA LEU A 71 -10.13 0.24 -27.65
C LEU A 71 -9.87 -0.36 -26.26
N TYR A 72 -9.76 0.47 -25.22
CA TYR A 72 -9.37 0.03 -23.88
C TYR A 72 -10.55 -0.29 -22.95
N PHE A 73 -11.74 0.23 -23.24
CA PHE A 73 -12.92 0.16 -22.37
C PHE A 73 -14.13 -0.39 -23.13
N THR A 74 -14.05 -1.68 -23.44
CA THR A 74 -15.13 -2.43 -24.09
C THR A 74 -16.26 -2.72 -23.10
N GLU A 75 -17.46 -3.01 -23.63
CA GLU A 75 -18.60 -3.44 -22.80
C GLU A 75 -18.27 -4.73 -22.03
N ASP A 76 -17.55 -5.68 -22.64
CA ASP A 76 -17.07 -6.90 -21.96
C ASP A 76 -16.20 -6.56 -20.74
N LYS A 77 -15.36 -5.53 -20.85
CA LYS A 77 -14.51 -5.08 -19.74
C LYS A 77 -15.34 -4.44 -18.63
N ARG A 78 -16.35 -3.64 -18.99
CA ARG A 78 -17.30 -3.09 -18.02
C ARG A 78 -18.07 -4.19 -17.30
N GLN A 79 -18.56 -5.17 -18.06
CA GLN A 79 -19.18 -6.36 -17.49
C GLN A 79 -18.19 -7.05 -16.55
N TRP A 80 -16.95 -7.31 -16.95
CA TRP A 80 -15.93 -7.90 -16.08
C TRP A 80 -15.64 -7.09 -14.80
N LEU A 81 -15.59 -5.74 -14.88
CA LEU A 81 -15.40 -4.88 -13.72
C LEU A 81 -16.55 -5.02 -12.72
N PHE A 82 -17.79 -5.20 -13.21
CA PHE A 82 -19.01 -5.17 -12.41
C PHE A 82 -19.73 -6.53 -12.26
N SER A 83 -19.21 -7.61 -12.83
CA SER A 83 -19.86 -8.93 -13.04
C SER A 83 -20.07 -9.77 -11.76
N LEU A 84 -20.11 -9.14 -10.59
CA LEU A 84 -20.50 -9.83 -9.38
C LEU A 84 -21.98 -10.21 -9.46
N GLN A 85 -22.27 -11.50 -9.28
CA GLN A 85 -23.58 -12.12 -9.51
C GLN A 85 -24.76 -11.53 -8.72
N ASP A 86 -24.51 -10.66 -7.73
CA ASP A 86 -25.51 -9.96 -6.93
C ASP A 86 -25.32 -8.41 -6.90
N SER A 87 -24.39 -7.84 -7.68
CA SER A 87 -24.05 -6.40 -7.62
C SER A 87 -25.16 -5.48 -8.09
N GLU A 88 -25.96 -5.89 -9.07
CA GLU A 88 -27.06 -5.06 -9.60
C GLU A 88 -28.12 -4.72 -8.54
N LYS A 89 -28.24 -5.56 -7.50
CA LYS A 89 -29.17 -5.35 -6.38
C LYS A 89 -28.47 -4.85 -5.12
N ALA A 90 -27.14 -4.95 -5.05
CA ALA A 90 -26.38 -4.51 -3.91
C ALA A 90 -26.40 -2.99 -3.85
N LYS A 91 -27.01 -2.44 -2.80
CA LYS A 91 -26.92 -1.01 -2.53
C LYS A 91 -25.50 -0.72 -2.02
N PRO A 92 -24.76 0.19 -2.68
CA PRO A 92 -23.45 0.56 -2.19
C PRO A 92 -23.57 1.15 -0.80
N LYS A 93 -22.56 0.89 0.03
CA LYS A 93 -22.49 1.39 1.40
C LYS A 93 -21.34 2.37 1.52
N MET A 94 -21.58 3.51 2.19
CA MET A 94 -20.57 4.55 2.44
C MET A 94 -20.29 4.77 3.91
N VAL A 95 -21.23 4.45 4.79
CA VAL A 95 -21.07 4.70 6.22
C VAL A 95 -21.54 3.48 6.98
N TYR A 96 -20.86 3.18 8.08
CA TYR A 96 -21.37 2.20 9.03
C TYR A 96 -22.70 2.64 9.63
N ASP A 97 -23.44 1.65 10.10
CA ASP A 97 -24.63 1.84 10.90
C ASP A 97 -24.56 0.93 12.14
N LYS A 98 -25.47 1.13 13.10
CA LYS A 98 -25.48 0.37 14.36
C LYS A 98 -25.48 -1.15 14.20
N ARG A 99 -25.92 -1.67 13.05
CA ARG A 99 -26.01 -3.10 12.78
C ARG A 99 -24.65 -3.72 12.49
N ASP A 100 -23.67 -2.92 12.06
CA ASP A 100 -22.32 -3.39 11.76
C ASP A 100 -21.42 -3.49 12.99
N PHE A 101 -21.91 -3.12 14.18
CA PHE A 101 -21.10 -3.06 15.41
C PHE A 101 -20.24 -4.31 15.65
N TYR A 102 -20.82 -5.50 15.59
CA TYR A 102 -20.06 -6.74 15.79
C TYR A 102 -19.17 -7.11 14.59
N ASP A 103 -19.56 -6.77 13.36
CA ASP A 103 -18.68 -6.93 12.19
C ASP A 103 -17.43 -6.05 12.35
N TYR A 104 -17.60 -4.82 12.87
CA TYR A 104 -16.51 -3.90 13.21
C TYR A 104 -15.63 -4.46 14.34
N VAL A 105 -16.22 -4.95 15.44
CA VAL A 105 -15.47 -5.61 16.55
C VAL A 105 -14.61 -6.76 16.04
N ILE A 106 -15.16 -7.61 15.18
CA ILE A 106 -14.42 -8.74 14.61
C ILE A 106 -13.28 -8.24 13.72
N MET A 107 -13.52 -7.24 12.88
CA MET A 107 -12.49 -6.62 12.05
C MET A 107 -11.33 -6.06 12.90
N LEU A 108 -11.63 -5.35 14.00
CA LEU A 108 -10.62 -4.88 14.95
C LEU A 108 -9.83 -6.04 15.57
N ALA A 109 -10.51 -7.11 15.98
CA ALA A 109 -9.87 -8.30 16.55
C ALA A 109 -8.97 -9.02 15.53
N LEU A 110 -9.38 -9.11 14.26
CA LEU A 110 -8.57 -9.66 13.18
C LEU A 110 -7.31 -8.80 12.95
N SER A 111 -7.42 -7.47 12.95
CA SER A 111 -6.27 -6.58 12.85
C SER A 111 -5.25 -6.78 13.99
N ILE A 112 -5.73 -6.88 15.24
CA ILE A 112 -4.88 -7.18 16.40
C ILE A 112 -4.24 -8.57 16.24
N GLY A 113 -5.03 -9.59 15.90
CA GLY A 113 -4.55 -10.97 15.72
C GLY A 113 -3.46 -11.07 14.66
N SER A 114 -3.63 -10.41 13.51
CA SER A 114 -2.61 -10.32 12.46
C SER A 114 -1.33 -9.65 12.95
N CYS A 115 -1.43 -8.56 13.72
CA CYS A 115 -0.25 -7.90 14.30
C CYS A 115 0.46 -8.77 15.34
N VAL A 116 -0.28 -9.45 16.23
CA VAL A 116 0.29 -10.38 17.21
C VAL A 116 1.02 -11.53 16.51
N ALA A 117 0.43 -12.09 15.44
CA ALA A 117 1.01 -13.19 14.69
C ALA A 117 2.31 -12.81 13.96
N VAL A 118 2.41 -11.57 13.46
CA VAL A 118 3.56 -11.11 12.66
C VAL A 118 4.62 -10.41 13.49
N TYR A 119 4.22 -9.46 14.32
CA TYR A 119 5.15 -8.63 15.10
C TYR A 119 5.43 -9.22 16.49
N GLY A 120 4.49 -9.99 17.04
CA GLY A 120 4.52 -10.48 18.43
C GLY A 120 3.76 -9.57 19.39
N VAL A 121 3.32 -10.13 20.53
CA VAL A 121 2.48 -9.43 21.53
C VAL A 121 3.19 -8.23 22.18
N GLN A 122 4.51 -8.31 22.37
CA GLN A 122 5.29 -7.26 23.02
C GLN A 122 5.73 -6.14 22.08
N HIS A 123 5.55 -6.32 20.76
CA HIS A 123 6.02 -5.38 19.77
C HIS A 123 5.27 -4.05 19.84
N VAL A 124 5.99 -2.95 19.65
CA VAL A 124 5.43 -1.58 19.73
C VAL A 124 4.27 -1.38 18.75
N LEU A 125 4.38 -1.90 17.53
CA LEU A 125 3.33 -1.80 16.51
C LEU A 125 2.05 -2.54 16.91
N THR A 126 2.16 -3.72 17.54
CA THR A 126 1.01 -4.46 18.08
C THR A 126 0.31 -3.66 19.18
N LYS A 127 1.08 -3.02 20.06
CA LYS A 127 0.55 -2.16 21.13
C LYS A 127 -0.19 -0.94 20.54
N ILE A 128 0.36 -0.30 19.51
CA ILE A 128 -0.29 0.79 18.78
C ILE A 128 -1.65 0.30 18.25
N VAL A 129 -1.68 -0.82 17.53
CA VAL A 129 -2.93 -1.36 16.96
C VAL A 129 -3.94 -1.71 18.04
N PHE A 130 -3.51 -2.35 19.13
CA PHE A 130 -4.39 -2.68 20.25
C PHE A 130 -5.06 -1.44 20.86
N HIS A 131 -4.29 -0.40 21.18
CA HIS A 131 -4.83 0.83 21.77
C HIS A 131 -5.70 1.60 20.78
N SER A 132 -5.29 1.68 19.50
CA SER A 132 -6.11 2.27 18.44
C SER A 132 -7.44 1.54 18.31
N SER A 133 -7.46 0.20 18.29
CA SER A 133 -8.69 -0.58 18.20
C SER A 133 -9.65 -0.33 19.35
N TRP A 134 -9.17 -0.19 20.59
CA TRP A 134 -10.01 0.18 21.72
C TRP A 134 -10.65 1.56 21.55
N PHE A 135 -9.86 2.54 21.12
CA PHE A 135 -10.36 3.89 20.85
C PHE A 135 -11.40 3.90 19.72
N LEU A 136 -11.12 3.20 18.60
CA LEU A 136 -12.03 3.09 17.47
C LEU A 136 -13.34 2.39 17.85
N LEU A 137 -13.29 1.34 18.66
CA LEU A 137 -14.48 0.67 19.18
C LEU A 137 -15.34 1.61 20.02
N PHE A 138 -14.70 2.41 20.89
CA PHE A 138 -15.40 3.41 21.69
C PHE A 138 -16.09 4.45 20.79
N VAL A 139 -15.37 5.03 19.84
CA VAL A 139 -15.93 6.03 18.91
C VAL A 139 -17.06 5.45 18.07
N PHE A 140 -16.92 4.21 17.57
CA PHE A 140 -17.99 3.55 16.85
C PHE A 140 -19.25 3.43 17.72
N ALA A 141 -19.10 2.94 18.96
CA ALA A 141 -20.21 2.75 19.88
C ALA A 141 -20.91 4.07 20.25
N THR A 142 -20.15 5.17 20.40
CA THR A 142 -20.73 6.48 20.69
C THR A 142 -21.41 7.12 19.50
N ARG A 143 -20.83 6.97 18.29
CA ARG A 143 -21.29 7.62 17.07
C ARG A 143 -22.45 6.90 16.41
N HIS A 144 -22.31 5.58 16.22
CA HIS A 144 -23.29 4.77 15.50
C HIS A 144 -24.24 4.04 16.43
N GLY A 145 -23.83 3.82 17.69
CA GLY A 145 -24.54 2.96 18.63
C GLY A 145 -24.20 1.48 18.46
N THR A 146 -24.78 0.66 19.33
CA THR A 146 -24.59 -0.80 19.34
C THR A 146 -25.90 -1.51 18.98
N CYS A 147 -25.83 -2.62 18.26
CA CYS A 147 -26.95 -3.55 18.13
C CYS A 147 -26.87 -4.66 19.19
N GLY A 148 -28.02 -5.24 19.56
CA GLY A 148 -28.04 -6.43 20.40
C GLY A 148 -27.45 -7.63 19.67
N LEU A 149 -26.73 -8.52 20.37
CA LEU A 149 -26.11 -9.70 19.78
C LEU A 149 -27.13 -10.57 19.02
N LEU A 150 -28.34 -10.73 19.57
CA LEU A 150 -29.43 -11.47 18.93
C LEU A 150 -29.87 -10.84 17.61
N ASP A 151 -29.90 -9.50 17.51
CA ASP A 151 -30.27 -8.82 16.28
C ASP A 151 -29.19 -8.93 15.21
N TRP A 152 -27.92 -8.93 15.62
CA TRP A 152 -26.80 -9.18 14.71
C TRP A 152 -26.80 -10.62 14.20
N LEU A 153 -27.02 -11.61 15.07
CA LEU A 153 -27.13 -13.02 14.68
C LEU A 153 -28.30 -13.27 13.70
N LYS A 154 -29.45 -12.62 13.92
CA LYS A 154 -30.60 -12.68 13.00
C LYS A 154 -30.27 -12.15 11.60
N GLN A 155 -29.36 -11.18 11.50
CA GLN A 155 -28.94 -10.59 10.22
C GLN A 155 -27.95 -11.46 9.44
N ARG A 156 -27.53 -12.62 9.97
CA ARG A 156 -26.54 -13.52 9.36
C ARG A 156 -25.24 -12.78 9.02
N PRO A 157 -24.33 -12.62 10.00
CA PRO A 157 -23.07 -11.94 9.82
C PRO A 157 -22.30 -12.45 8.61
N ALA A 158 -21.65 -11.55 7.88
CA ALA A 158 -21.00 -11.92 6.62
C ALA A 158 -19.88 -12.96 6.84
N ILE A 159 -19.21 -12.89 7.99
CA ILE A 159 -18.17 -13.83 8.39
C ILE A 159 -18.64 -15.28 8.44
N PHE A 160 -19.91 -15.54 8.76
CA PHE A 160 -20.46 -16.90 8.87
C PHE A 160 -21.07 -17.41 7.56
N SER A 161 -20.83 -16.73 6.43
CA SER A 161 -21.30 -17.16 5.12
C SER A 161 -20.13 -17.66 4.27
N PRO A 162 -19.85 -18.98 4.22
CA PRO A 162 -18.77 -19.55 3.41
C PRO A 162 -18.86 -19.16 1.94
N ARG A 163 -20.08 -19.03 1.41
CA ARG A 163 -20.32 -18.60 0.03
C ARG A 163 -19.78 -17.20 -0.23
N VAL A 164 -19.96 -16.26 0.70
CA VAL A 164 -19.49 -14.88 0.52
C VAL A 164 -17.97 -14.83 0.56
N TRP A 165 -17.33 -15.60 1.43
CA TRP A 165 -15.86 -15.75 1.46
C TRP A 165 -15.30 -16.38 0.20
N LEU A 166 -15.93 -17.45 -0.30
CA LEU A 166 -15.49 -18.11 -1.54
C LEU A 166 -15.58 -17.15 -2.73
N HIS A 167 -16.70 -16.44 -2.89
CA HIS A 167 -16.85 -15.45 -3.96
C HIS A 167 -15.85 -14.31 -3.83
N TRP A 168 -15.62 -13.79 -2.62
CA TRP A 168 -14.63 -12.76 -2.38
C TRP A 168 -13.20 -13.26 -2.71
N ALA A 169 -12.86 -14.49 -2.31
CA ALA A 169 -11.56 -15.10 -2.62
C ALA A 169 -11.38 -15.29 -4.14
N MET A 170 -12.37 -15.85 -4.83
CA MET A 170 -12.37 -16.00 -6.29
C MET A 170 -12.16 -14.65 -6.97
N TYR A 171 -12.88 -13.62 -6.53
CA TYR A 171 -12.71 -12.29 -7.07
C TYR A 171 -11.31 -11.73 -6.85
N LYS A 172 -10.77 -11.84 -5.64
CA LYS A 172 -9.40 -11.38 -5.35
C LYS A 172 -8.39 -12.12 -6.22
N THR A 173 -8.56 -13.42 -6.43
CA THR A 173 -7.70 -14.19 -7.34
C THR A 173 -7.84 -13.77 -8.80
N GLU A 174 -9.05 -13.48 -9.28
CA GLU A 174 -9.28 -12.95 -10.63
C GLU A 174 -8.75 -11.52 -10.82
N ASN A 175 -8.61 -10.77 -9.73
CA ASN A 175 -8.03 -9.43 -9.75
C ASN A 175 -6.49 -9.45 -9.62
N MET A 176 -5.87 -10.61 -9.38
CA MET A 176 -4.40 -10.73 -9.33
C MET A 176 -3.79 -10.43 -10.70
N ARG A 177 -2.73 -9.61 -10.72
CA ARG A 177 -2.04 -9.21 -11.95
C ARG A 177 -0.78 -10.02 -12.18
N PRO A 178 -0.40 -10.31 -13.44
CA PRO A 178 0.83 -11.06 -13.71
C PRO A 178 2.09 -10.39 -13.15
N SER A 179 2.15 -9.05 -13.17
CA SER A 179 3.22 -8.23 -12.56
C SER A 179 3.42 -8.55 -11.08
N TYR A 180 2.32 -8.76 -10.34
CA TYR A 180 2.35 -9.19 -8.95
C TYR A 180 2.97 -10.58 -8.79
N CYS A 181 2.53 -11.57 -9.58
CA CYS A 181 3.07 -12.92 -9.56
C CYS A 181 4.57 -12.95 -9.90
N TYR A 182 4.99 -12.14 -10.88
CA TYR A 182 6.39 -11.98 -11.23
C TYR A 182 7.21 -11.43 -10.06
N GLN A 183 6.70 -10.42 -9.34
CA GLN A 183 7.41 -9.86 -8.19
C GLN A 183 7.59 -10.89 -7.06
N ILE A 184 6.55 -11.67 -6.75
CA ILE A 184 6.65 -12.75 -5.75
C ILE A 184 7.72 -13.77 -6.16
N ALA A 185 7.71 -14.19 -7.43
CA ALA A 185 8.65 -15.17 -7.93
C ALA A 185 10.11 -14.66 -7.88
N VAL A 186 10.34 -13.39 -8.20
CA VAL A 186 11.65 -12.73 -8.04
C VAL A 186 12.07 -12.74 -6.57
N PHE A 187 11.18 -12.31 -5.67
CA PHE A 187 11.45 -12.32 -4.23
C PHE A 187 11.78 -13.73 -3.70
N ALA A 188 10.99 -14.74 -4.07
CA ALA A 188 11.24 -16.12 -3.68
C ALA A 188 12.58 -16.63 -4.23
N GLY A 189 12.92 -16.27 -5.47
CA GLY A 189 14.22 -16.55 -6.08
C GLY A 189 15.39 -15.97 -5.28
N ASP A 190 15.28 -14.72 -4.84
CA ASP A 190 16.29 -14.07 -3.98
C ASP A 190 16.46 -14.83 -2.65
N ILE A 191 15.36 -15.21 -1.99
CA ILE A 191 15.42 -15.96 -0.73
C ILE A 191 16.10 -17.31 -0.91
N VAL A 192 15.80 -18.03 -2.00
CA VAL A 192 16.46 -19.31 -2.31
C VAL A 192 17.95 -19.09 -2.59
N LEU A 193 18.31 -18.10 -3.40
CA LEU A 193 19.70 -17.76 -3.72
C LEU A 193 20.51 -17.47 -2.45
N LEU A 194 19.99 -16.64 -1.56
CA LEU A 194 20.66 -16.30 -0.30
C LEU A 194 20.86 -17.52 0.60
N ARG A 195 19.87 -18.42 0.68
CA ARG A 195 20.00 -19.67 1.45
C ARG A 195 21.06 -20.60 0.87
N VAL A 196 21.11 -20.74 -0.46
CA VAL A 196 22.12 -21.56 -1.15
C VAL A 196 23.52 -20.99 -0.92
N LEU A 197 23.71 -19.69 -1.17
CA LEU A 197 25.00 -19.02 -0.96
C LEU A 197 25.45 -19.10 0.50
N ARG A 198 24.53 -18.94 1.44
CA ARG A 198 24.81 -19.14 2.86
C ARG A 198 25.36 -20.53 3.13
N THR A 199 24.68 -21.55 2.62
CA THR A 199 25.11 -22.95 2.82
C THR A 199 26.48 -23.18 2.19
N TYR A 200 26.72 -22.63 1.00
CA TYR A 200 28.02 -22.70 0.32
C TYR A 200 29.13 -22.03 1.14
N VAL A 201 28.92 -20.79 1.59
CA VAL A 201 29.89 -20.04 2.42
C VAL A 201 30.19 -20.82 3.70
N PHE A 202 29.20 -21.29 4.44
CA PHE A 202 29.46 -22.02 5.70
C PHE A 202 30.13 -23.39 5.49
N THR A 203 29.87 -24.06 4.37
CA THR A 203 30.49 -25.37 4.08
C THR A 203 31.91 -25.28 3.52
N LYS A 204 32.28 -24.15 2.91
CA LYS A 204 33.60 -23.95 2.29
C LYS A 204 34.54 -23.04 3.06
N SER A 205 34.00 -22.08 3.83
CA SER A 205 34.79 -21.06 4.53
C SER A 205 35.10 -21.41 5.98
N TYR A 206 34.73 -22.60 6.47
CA TYR A 206 35.32 -23.16 7.69
C TYR A 206 36.52 -24.02 7.28
N PRO A 207 37.74 -23.46 7.18
CA PRO A 207 38.93 -24.29 7.03
C PRO A 207 38.99 -25.24 8.22
N SER A 208 39.36 -26.49 7.95
CA SER A 208 39.72 -27.46 8.97
C SER A 208 40.73 -26.82 9.93
N GLU A 209 40.47 -26.90 11.24
CA GLU A 209 41.31 -26.40 12.33
C GLU A 209 42.81 -26.47 11.96
N GLY A 210 43.44 -25.34 11.61
CA GLY A 210 44.88 -25.33 11.33
C GLY A 210 45.49 -24.20 10.52
N ASP A 211 44.74 -23.43 9.71
CA ASP A 211 45.32 -22.38 8.87
C ASP A 211 44.92 -20.95 9.33
N ASP A 212 45.94 -20.11 9.50
CA ASP A 212 45.97 -18.76 10.08
C ASP A 212 45.20 -17.69 9.26
N ASP A 213 43.92 -17.88 9.00
CA ASP A 213 43.07 -16.89 8.29
C ASP A 213 42.52 -15.78 9.24
N GLU A 214 43.37 -15.30 10.17
CA GLU A 214 43.03 -14.20 11.09
C GLU A 214 42.63 -12.91 10.35
N MET A 215 43.21 -12.66 9.17
CA MET A 215 42.93 -11.45 8.39
C MET A 215 41.50 -11.44 7.81
N PHE A 216 41.01 -12.58 7.29
CA PHE A 216 39.63 -12.67 6.83
C PHE A 216 38.66 -12.67 8.02
N SER A 217 38.99 -13.36 9.12
CA SER A 217 38.12 -13.34 10.31
C SER A 217 37.95 -11.91 10.88
N SER A 218 39.01 -11.07 10.88
CA SER A 218 38.95 -9.72 11.45
C SER A 218 38.17 -8.72 10.59
N LEU A 219 38.26 -8.80 9.26
CA LEU A 219 37.48 -7.96 8.33
C LEU A 219 35.98 -8.31 8.35
N PHE A 220 35.64 -9.56 8.68
CA PHE A 220 34.28 -10.09 8.59
C PHE A 220 33.59 -10.38 9.94
N SER A 221 34.29 -10.26 11.08
CA SER A 221 33.75 -10.46 12.43
C SER A 221 33.05 -9.23 13.02
N THR A 222 33.07 -8.11 12.31
CA THR A 222 32.62 -6.84 12.87
C THR A 222 31.09 -6.68 12.91
N PRO A 223 30.52 -6.15 14.02
CA PRO A 223 29.10 -5.81 14.16
C PRO A 223 28.51 -4.89 13.07
N TRP A 224 29.34 -4.23 12.26
CA TRP A 224 28.88 -3.27 11.25
C TRP A 224 27.95 -3.91 10.21
N SER A 225 28.18 -5.16 9.80
CA SER A 225 27.37 -5.81 8.75
C SER A 225 25.94 -6.04 9.22
N TYR A 226 25.80 -6.42 10.49
CA TYR A 226 24.52 -6.52 11.19
C TYR A 226 23.80 -5.17 11.19
N TYR A 227 24.48 -4.10 11.65
CA TYR A 227 23.86 -2.77 11.73
C TYR A 227 23.52 -2.20 10.35
N ALA A 228 24.37 -2.41 9.36
CA ALA A 228 24.13 -1.99 7.98
C ALA A 228 22.93 -2.72 7.39
N PHE A 229 22.87 -4.06 7.54
CA PHE A 229 21.73 -4.84 7.05
C PHE A 229 20.44 -4.47 7.77
N TYR A 230 20.47 -4.39 9.11
CA TYR A 230 19.31 -3.98 9.91
C TYR A 230 18.85 -2.57 9.52
N GLY A 231 19.78 -1.62 9.37
CA GLY A 231 19.50 -0.26 8.93
C GLY A 231 18.83 -0.21 7.55
N LEU A 232 19.37 -0.96 6.58
CA LEU A 232 18.83 -1.04 5.21
C LEU A 232 17.52 -1.83 5.09
N THR A 233 17.11 -2.56 6.13
CA THR A 233 15.87 -3.34 6.15
C THR A 233 14.88 -2.74 7.15
N PHE A 234 14.95 -3.16 8.41
CA PHE A 234 14.05 -2.73 9.46
C PHE A 234 14.19 -1.23 9.79
N GLY A 235 15.41 -0.66 9.71
CA GLY A 235 15.64 0.76 9.89
C GLY A 235 14.85 1.60 8.89
N LEU A 236 14.91 1.24 7.60
CA LEU A 236 14.14 1.89 6.54
C LEU A 236 12.63 1.67 6.69
N PHE A 237 12.20 0.47 7.10
CA PHE A 237 10.79 0.22 7.44
C PHE A 237 10.26 1.17 8.52
N TYR A 238 10.99 1.32 9.63
CA TYR A 238 10.62 2.23 10.70
C TYR A 238 10.73 3.71 10.30
N LEU A 239 11.71 4.05 9.45
CA LEU A 239 11.84 5.41 8.90
C LEU A 239 10.61 5.78 8.06
N SER A 240 10.16 4.88 7.18
CA SER A 240 8.94 5.07 6.38
C SER A 240 7.73 5.32 7.28
N PHE A 241 7.57 4.51 8.33
CA PHE A 241 6.51 4.68 9.32
C PHE A 241 6.60 6.01 10.06
N ALA A 242 7.81 6.39 10.50
CA ALA A 242 8.06 7.63 11.24
C ALA A 242 7.76 8.86 10.38
N VAL A 243 8.25 8.91 9.13
CA VAL A 243 8.02 10.03 8.20
C VAL A 243 6.52 10.26 7.98
N ALA A 244 5.76 9.20 7.68
CA ALA A 244 4.32 9.32 7.50
C ALA A 244 3.60 9.74 8.78
N THR A 245 4.03 9.24 9.95
CA THR A 245 3.43 9.58 11.24
C THR A 245 3.69 11.04 11.62
N VAL A 246 4.90 11.56 11.36
CA VAL A 246 5.23 12.98 11.56
C VAL A 246 4.35 13.85 10.68
N LEU A 247 4.22 13.53 9.39
CA LEU A 247 3.34 14.27 8.48
C LEU A 247 1.89 14.29 8.98
N ARG A 248 1.34 13.12 9.36
CA ARG A 248 -0.03 13.03 9.95
C ARG A 248 -0.18 13.87 11.21
N THR A 249 0.84 13.88 12.07
CA THR A 249 0.81 14.62 13.34
C THR A 249 0.80 16.12 13.09
N VAL A 250 1.65 16.61 12.17
CA VAL A 250 1.66 18.02 11.78
C VAL A 250 0.32 18.42 11.16
N SER A 251 -0.24 17.58 10.28
CA SER A 251 -1.57 17.81 9.70
C SER A 251 -2.66 17.83 10.77
N LEU A 252 -2.66 16.90 11.73
CA LEU A 252 -3.61 16.89 12.85
C LEU A 252 -3.54 18.18 13.66
N LEU A 253 -2.34 18.65 13.99
CA LEU A 253 -2.17 19.89 14.76
C LEU A 253 -2.72 21.12 14.01
N ASP A 254 -2.49 21.21 12.70
CA ASP A 254 -3.06 22.30 11.89
C ASP A 254 -4.59 22.21 11.79
N HIS A 255 -5.15 21.01 11.64
CA HIS A 255 -6.61 20.81 11.64
C HIS A 255 -7.24 21.12 13.01
N LEU A 256 -6.57 20.78 14.11
CA LEU A 256 -7.02 21.12 15.46
C LEU A 256 -7.00 22.64 15.66
N TYR A 257 -5.95 23.32 15.20
CA TYR A 257 -5.87 24.78 15.25
C TYR A 257 -6.99 25.45 14.42
N GLN A 258 -7.34 24.86 13.28
CA GLN A 258 -8.35 25.39 12.35
C GLN A 258 -9.68 24.63 12.41
N HIS A 259 -10.01 23.99 13.53
CA HIS A 259 -11.13 23.05 13.61
C HIS A 259 -12.49 23.64 13.19
N ASN A 260 -12.75 24.92 13.51
CA ASN A 260 -13.98 25.61 13.11
C ASN A 260 -14.12 25.72 11.60
N HIS A 261 -13.01 26.02 10.90
CA HIS A 261 -12.98 26.07 9.45
C HIS A 261 -13.22 24.68 8.85
N VAL A 262 -12.51 23.66 9.36
CA VAL A 262 -12.65 22.26 8.93
C VAL A 262 -14.11 21.81 8.98
N PHE A 263 -14.76 21.94 10.14
CA PHE A 263 -16.13 21.45 10.30
C PHE A 263 -17.15 22.30 9.56
N LYS A 264 -16.98 23.63 9.49
CA LYS A 264 -17.84 24.51 8.69
C LYS A 264 -17.77 24.18 7.20
N PHE A 265 -16.59 23.82 6.70
CA PHE A 265 -16.41 23.39 5.32
C PHE A 265 -17.10 22.03 5.08
N LEU A 266 -16.84 21.03 5.93
CA LEU A 266 -17.47 19.70 5.80
C LEU A 266 -18.99 19.72 5.95
N GLN A 267 -19.57 20.70 6.67
CA GLN A 267 -21.03 20.89 6.74
C GLN A 267 -21.66 21.27 5.39
N GLN A 268 -20.87 21.72 4.42
CA GLN A 268 -21.32 22.07 3.06
C GLN A 268 -21.32 20.86 2.12
N THR A 269 -20.78 19.72 2.56
CA THR A 269 -20.67 18.50 1.75
C THR A 269 -21.67 17.42 2.21
N GLY A 270 -21.61 16.23 1.62
CA GLY A 270 -22.41 15.08 2.05
C GLY A 270 -22.20 14.69 3.53
N TRP A 271 -21.09 15.10 4.14
CA TRP A 271 -20.73 14.78 5.52
C TRP A 271 -21.59 15.45 6.58
N ARG A 272 -22.37 16.47 6.25
CA ARG A 272 -23.20 17.20 7.23
C ARG A 272 -24.01 16.30 8.18
N LYS A 273 -24.45 15.13 7.71
CA LYS A 273 -25.26 14.17 8.50
C LYS A 273 -24.44 13.26 9.42
N THR A 274 -23.13 13.18 9.22
CA THR A 274 -22.23 12.24 9.89
C THR A 274 -21.13 12.94 10.69
N LEU A 275 -21.12 14.27 10.76
CA LEU A 275 -20.11 15.06 11.47
C LEU A 275 -20.20 15.01 13.00
N ARG A 276 -21.29 14.51 13.58
CA ARG A 276 -21.42 14.35 15.04
C ARG A 276 -20.83 13.01 15.47
N PHE A 277 -19.79 13.04 16.30
CA PHE A 277 -19.12 11.84 16.83
C PHE A 277 -19.55 11.51 18.27
N LEU A 278 -19.98 12.53 19.01
CA LEU A 278 -20.44 12.43 20.38
C LEU A 278 -21.97 12.56 20.47
N PRO A 279 -22.62 11.84 21.41
CA PRO A 279 -24.06 11.95 21.62
C PRO A 279 -24.48 13.37 22.08
N GLU A 280 -25.53 13.92 21.46
CA GLU A 280 -26.08 15.24 21.79
C GLU A 280 -26.43 15.40 23.28
N LYS A 281 -26.89 14.32 23.91
CA LYS A 281 -27.26 14.26 25.32
C LYS A 281 -26.14 14.64 26.30
N LEU A 282 -24.87 14.65 25.87
CA LEU A 282 -23.75 15.03 26.73
C LEU A 282 -23.62 16.56 26.90
N ASN A 283 -24.30 17.37 26.08
CA ASN A 283 -24.23 18.83 26.10
C ASN A 283 -22.78 19.39 26.12
N LEU A 284 -21.87 18.70 25.43
CA LEU A 284 -20.46 19.10 25.37
C LEU A 284 -20.29 20.26 24.37
N PRO A 285 -19.30 21.15 24.59
CA PRO A 285 -18.94 22.16 23.59
C PRO A 285 -18.51 21.51 22.26
N ASP A 286 -18.82 22.14 21.14
CA ASP A 286 -18.49 21.63 19.79
C ASP A 286 -17.00 21.30 19.61
N VAL A 287 -16.11 22.03 20.29
CA VAL A 287 -14.65 21.76 20.26
C VAL A 287 -14.31 20.34 20.71
N CYS A 288 -15.06 19.76 21.65
CA CYS A 288 -14.84 18.39 22.10
C CYS A 288 -15.25 17.36 21.04
N ASP A 289 -16.39 17.58 20.37
CA ASP A 289 -16.84 16.72 19.27
C ASP A 289 -15.88 16.80 18.07
N HIS A 290 -15.45 18.03 17.74
CA HIS A 290 -14.47 18.28 16.69
C HIS A 290 -13.13 17.58 16.98
N PHE A 291 -12.65 17.67 18.22
CA PHE A 291 -11.43 16.99 18.66
C PHE A 291 -11.55 15.47 18.49
N VAL A 292 -12.67 14.86 18.92
CA VAL A 292 -12.88 13.41 18.78
C VAL A 292 -12.94 12.99 17.32
N GLY A 293 -13.63 13.75 16.45
CA GLY A 293 -13.69 13.45 15.02
C GLY A 293 -12.33 13.52 14.33
N LEU A 294 -11.51 14.53 14.64
CA LEU A 294 -10.15 14.65 14.11
C LEU A 294 -9.21 13.58 14.68
N LEU A 295 -9.30 13.28 15.98
CA LEU A 295 -8.52 12.21 16.58
C LEU A 295 -8.91 10.84 16.02
N HIS A 296 -10.19 10.61 15.73
CA HIS A 296 -10.67 9.41 15.04
C HIS A 296 -10.02 9.22 13.68
N ALA A 297 -10.02 10.26 12.85
CA ALA A 297 -9.34 10.21 11.57
C ALA A 297 -7.82 9.94 11.69
N PHE A 298 -7.14 10.54 12.67
CA PHE A 298 -5.71 10.30 12.91
C PHE A 298 -5.42 8.87 13.37
N VAL A 299 -6.18 8.38 14.35
CA VAL A 299 -6.03 7.03 14.90
C VAL A 299 -6.31 5.99 13.83
N THR A 300 -7.35 6.17 13.01
CA THR A 300 -7.65 5.29 11.87
C THR A 300 -6.47 5.26 10.90
N GLY A 301 -5.92 6.41 10.49
CA GLY A 301 -4.78 6.45 9.57
C GLY A 301 -3.52 5.75 10.09
N VAL A 302 -3.17 5.95 11.37
CA VAL A 302 -2.02 5.27 12.00
C VAL A 302 -2.27 3.77 12.10
N TRP A 303 -3.46 3.36 12.56
CA TRP A 303 -3.84 1.96 12.69
C TRP A 303 -3.86 1.23 11.36
N THR A 304 -4.48 1.81 10.33
CA THR A 304 -4.46 1.29 8.96
C THR A 304 -3.04 1.15 8.46
N HIS A 305 -2.16 2.13 8.71
CA HIS A 305 -0.77 2.08 8.27
C HIS A 305 -0.05 0.86 8.85
N VAL A 306 -0.13 0.67 10.17
CA VAL A 306 0.54 -0.46 10.84
C VAL A 306 0.06 -1.80 10.28
N VAL A 307 -1.24 -1.99 10.10
CA VAL A 307 -1.79 -3.26 9.59
C VAL A 307 -1.43 -3.47 8.12
N THR A 308 -1.46 -2.41 7.31
CA THR A 308 -1.22 -2.45 5.87
C THR A 308 0.23 -2.84 5.52
N VAL A 309 1.21 -2.50 6.36
CA VAL A 309 2.63 -2.82 6.13
C VAL A 309 3.05 -4.20 6.66
N ILE A 310 2.12 -5.01 7.16
CA ILE A 310 2.37 -6.40 7.58
C ILE A 310 3.10 -7.22 6.49
N PRO A 311 2.67 -7.23 5.22
CA PRO A 311 3.34 -8.01 4.18
C PRO A 311 4.79 -7.57 3.96
N TYR A 312 5.07 -6.26 4.04
CA TYR A 312 6.43 -5.74 3.92
C TYR A 312 7.31 -6.21 5.08
N TYR A 313 6.81 -6.17 6.33
CA TYR A 313 7.55 -6.68 7.48
C TYR A 313 7.87 -8.18 7.38
N LEU A 314 6.91 -9.00 6.91
CA LEU A 314 7.15 -10.43 6.69
C LEU A 314 8.24 -10.70 5.64
N VAL A 315 8.29 -9.90 4.57
CA VAL A 315 9.37 -9.96 3.56
C VAL A 315 10.72 -9.65 4.21
N LEU A 316 10.79 -8.66 5.11
CA LEU A 316 12.03 -8.38 5.87
C LEU A 316 12.41 -9.54 6.80
N CYS A 317 11.44 -10.14 7.51
CA CYS A 317 11.68 -11.32 8.33
C CYS A 317 12.19 -12.51 7.50
N ALA A 318 11.69 -12.68 6.26
CA ALA A 318 12.16 -13.73 5.37
C ALA A 318 13.62 -13.51 4.94
N TYR A 319 13.99 -12.28 4.57
CA TYR A 319 15.38 -11.92 4.28
C TYR A 319 16.29 -12.12 5.51
N TRP A 320 15.84 -11.66 6.69
CA TRP A 320 16.54 -11.85 7.95
C TRP A 320 16.81 -13.34 8.24
N THR A 321 15.77 -14.17 8.13
CA THR A 321 15.86 -15.63 8.33
C THR A 321 16.77 -16.29 7.30
N ALA A 322 16.71 -15.86 6.04
CA ALA A 322 17.58 -16.37 4.99
C ALA A 322 19.07 -16.11 5.26
N LEU A 323 19.40 -14.99 5.91
CA LEU A 323 20.79 -14.63 6.22
C LEU A 323 21.28 -15.14 7.58
N CYS A 324 20.40 -15.19 8.59
CA CYS A 324 20.81 -15.39 9.99
C CYS A 324 20.44 -16.77 10.56
N SER A 325 19.58 -17.57 9.92
CA SER A 325 19.25 -18.89 10.50
C SER A 325 20.47 -19.82 10.49
N PRO A 326 20.73 -20.55 11.59
CA PRO A 326 21.77 -21.56 11.62
C PRO A 326 21.52 -22.59 10.51
N ALA A 327 22.59 -23.05 9.86
CA ALA A 327 22.48 -24.22 9.00
C ALA A 327 21.96 -25.36 9.87
N ALA A 328 20.86 -26.01 9.45
CA ALA A 328 20.36 -27.17 10.15
C ALA A 328 21.53 -28.17 10.27
N PRO A 329 21.88 -28.64 11.47
CA PRO A 329 22.98 -29.57 11.62
C PRO A 329 22.68 -30.80 10.76
N THR A 330 23.50 -31.00 9.73
CA THR A 330 23.34 -32.10 8.77
C THR A 330 23.81 -33.45 9.33
N GLY A 331 24.20 -33.49 10.61
CA GLY A 331 24.61 -34.71 11.30
C GLY A 331 23.44 -35.36 12.02
N SER A 332 22.96 -36.48 11.49
CA SER A 332 22.13 -37.45 12.23
C SER A 332 22.98 -38.16 13.29
N SER A 333 23.44 -37.45 14.33
CA SER A 333 23.99 -38.11 15.51
C SER A 333 22.81 -38.57 16.37
N THR A 334 22.34 -39.79 16.10
CA THR A 334 21.40 -40.55 16.96
C THR A 334 22.03 -40.97 18.30
N GLY A 335 23.02 -40.22 18.79
CA GLY A 335 23.72 -40.50 20.04
C GLY A 335 22.94 -39.94 21.23
N ASN A 336 22.42 -40.85 22.05
CA ASN A 336 21.85 -40.58 23.38
C ASN A 336 22.83 -39.83 24.30
N GLU A 337 22.88 -38.50 24.24
CA GLU A 337 23.50 -37.70 25.29
C GLU A 337 22.43 -36.98 26.10
N ALA A 338 22.00 -37.69 27.14
CA ALA A 338 21.15 -37.16 28.18
C ALA A 338 21.94 -36.17 29.06
N SER A 339 21.26 -35.08 29.40
CA SER A 339 21.46 -34.26 30.61
C SER A 339 22.83 -33.59 30.78
N GLY A 340 23.01 -32.47 30.07
CA GLY A 340 23.93 -31.41 30.50
C GLY A 340 23.25 -30.06 30.25
N THR A 341 22.73 -29.42 31.30
CA THR A 341 22.20 -28.05 31.27
C THR A 341 23.35 -27.04 31.14
N SER A 342 24.13 -27.11 30.06
CA SER A 342 25.03 -26.03 29.70
C SER A 342 24.17 -24.91 29.13
N SER A 343 24.07 -23.81 29.87
CA SER A 343 23.67 -22.50 29.36
C SER A 343 24.70 -22.07 28.31
N THR A 344 24.64 -22.68 27.13
CA THR A 344 25.33 -22.17 25.96
C THR A 344 24.83 -20.76 25.79
N SER A 345 25.74 -19.80 25.94
CA SER A 345 25.52 -18.43 25.56
C SER A 345 24.86 -18.48 24.19
N SER A 346 23.69 -17.86 24.08
CA SER A 346 23.04 -17.63 22.81
C SER A 346 23.93 -16.69 22.01
N ASP A 347 25.03 -17.22 21.48
CA ASP A 347 25.94 -16.54 20.58
C ASP A 347 25.07 -16.16 19.37
N GLN A 348 24.68 -14.90 19.36
CA GLN A 348 23.77 -14.37 18.37
C GLN A 348 24.44 -14.54 17.01
N LEU A 349 23.87 -15.40 16.17
CA LEU A 349 24.35 -15.59 14.81
C LEU A 349 24.22 -14.26 14.05
N LEU A 350 25.35 -13.55 13.90
CA LEU A 350 25.41 -12.35 13.09
C LEU A 350 25.46 -12.73 11.61
N PRO A 351 24.81 -11.97 10.71
CA PRO A 351 24.85 -12.25 9.28
C PRO A 351 26.29 -12.07 8.75
N HIS A 352 26.77 -13.08 8.02
CA HIS A 352 28.07 -13.03 7.37
C HIS A 352 28.13 -11.83 6.39
N PRO A 353 29.12 -10.91 6.47
CA PRO A 353 29.08 -9.68 5.66
C PRO A 353 29.15 -9.93 4.16
N GLY A 354 29.80 -11.01 3.73
CA GLY A 354 29.77 -11.44 2.32
C GLY A 354 28.34 -11.71 1.82
N LEU A 355 27.48 -12.31 2.65
CA LEU A 355 26.08 -12.57 2.29
C LEU A 355 25.25 -11.28 2.28
N VAL A 356 25.54 -10.35 3.20
CA VAL A 356 24.92 -9.01 3.20
C VAL A 356 25.27 -8.27 1.93
N LEU A 357 26.55 -8.26 1.53
CA LEU A 357 27.00 -7.64 0.28
C LEU A 357 26.32 -8.29 -0.93
N THR A 358 26.23 -9.63 -0.98
CA THR A 358 25.53 -10.31 -2.08
C THR A 358 24.05 -9.97 -2.11
N ALA A 359 23.38 -9.85 -0.96
CA ALA A 359 21.99 -9.41 -0.90
C ALA A 359 21.82 -8.00 -1.46
N VAL A 360 22.69 -7.05 -1.07
CA VAL A 360 22.66 -5.68 -1.57
C VAL A 360 22.90 -5.62 -3.09
N LEU A 361 23.86 -6.39 -3.61
CA LEU A 361 24.12 -6.45 -5.05
C LEU A 361 22.94 -7.06 -5.82
N SER A 362 22.33 -8.12 -5.28
CA SER A 362 21.10 -8.72 -5.83
C SER A 362 19.96 -7.69 -5.87
N TRP A 363 19.75 -6.94 -4.78
CA TRP A 363 18.74 -5.88 -4.72
C TRP A 363 18.99 -4.77 -5.74
N LEU A 364 20.24 -4.33 -5.89
CA LEU A 364 20.59 -3.32 -6.89
C LEU A 364 20.30 -3.80 -8.31
N LEU A 365 20.72 -5.01 -8.66
CA LEU A 365 20.47 -5.61 -9.97
C LEU A 365 18.97 -5.72 -10.25
N ARG A 366 18.23 -6.21 -9.27
CA ARG A 366 16.79 -6.40 -9.33
C ARG A 366 16.05 -5.08 -9.50
N PHE A 367 16.42 -4.05 -8.75
CA PHE A 367 15.87 -2.70 -8.88
C PHE A 367 16.09 -2.15 -10.28
N LEU A 368 17.34 -2.18 -10.77
CA LEU A 368 17.72 -1.57 -12.05
C LEU A 368 17.11 -2.28 -13.27
N ILE A 369 16.95 -3.60 -13.21
CA ILE A 369 16.57 -4.39 -14.39
C ILE A 369 15.11 -4.86 -14.35
N ILE A 370 14.63 -5.30 -13.20
CA ILE A 370 13.37 -6.05 -13.09
C ILE A 370 12.26 -5.18 -12.52
N GLU A 371 12.45 -4.61 -11.32
CA GLU A 371 11.37 -3.97 -10.57
C GLU A 371 10.85 -2.71 -11.24
N GLN A 372 11.73 -1.88 -11.81
CA GLN A 372 11.30 -0.70 -12.58
C GLN A 372 10.41 -1.07 -13.76
N ARG A 373 10.69 -2.21 -14.42
CA ARG A 373 9.88 -2.69 -15.55
C ARG A 373 8.55 -3.25 -15.08
N LEU A 374 8.55 -4.08 -14.03
CA LEU A 374 7.31 -4.60 -13.44
C LEU A 374 6.42 -3.47 -12.93
N LEU A 375 7.02 -2.43 -12.36
CA LEU A 375 6.34 -1.23 -11.93
C LEU A 375 5.68 -0.51 -13.10
N GLN A 376 6.44 -0.20 -14.14
CA GLN A 376 5.89 0.43 -15.34
C GLN A 376 4.78 -0.42 -15.96
N MET A 377 4.96 -1.74 -16.02
CA MET A 377 3.93 -2.65 -16.52
C MET A 377 2.64 -2.53 -15.71
N PHE A 378 2.72 -2.52 -14.39
CA PHE A 378 1.53 -2.42 -13.55
C PHE A 378 0.91 -1.02 -13.59
N GLU A 379 1.69 0.04 -13.35
CA GLU A 379 1.20 1.43 -13.31
C GLU A 379 0.55 1.84 -14.64
N GLN A 380 1.10 1.38 -15.76
CA GLN A 380 0.52 1.68 -17.07
C GLN A 380 -0.66 0.77 -17.37
N ASN A 381 -0.54 -0.55 -17.19
CA ASN A 381 -1.50 -1.48 -17.80
C ASN A 381 -2.59 -2.00 -16.88
N ASP A 382 -2.32 -2.08 -15.59
CA ASP A 382 -3.13 -2.87 -14.68
C ASP A 382 -3.69 -2.05 -13.51
N LEU A 383 -3.00 -0.97 -13.10
CA LEU A 383 -3.28 -0.24 -11.86
C LEU A 383 -4.73 0.25 -11.80
N ASN A 384 -5.20 1.00 -12.79
CA ASN A 384 -6.55 1.57 -12.70
C ASN A 384 -7.64 0.49 -12.72
N ASP A 385 -7.53 -0.49 -13.62
CA ASP A 385 -8.51 -1.58 -13.70
C ASP A 385 -8.53 -2.43 -12.43
N TRP A 386 -7.34 -2.73 -11.88
CA TRP A 386 -7.19 -3.44 -10.62
C TRP A 386 -7.86 -2.68 -9.48
N TYR A 387 -7.57 -1.39 -9.41
CA TYR A 387 -8.02 -0.52 -8.33
C TYR A 387 -9.52 -0.25 -8.39
N ILE A 388 -10.08 0.10 -9.56
CA ILE A 388 -11.54 0.28 -9.77
C ILE A 388 -12.28 -0.97 -9.32
N ARG A 389 -11.80 -2.14 -9.75
CA ARG A 389 -12.41 -3.42 -9.43
C ARG A 389 -12.37 -3.66 -7.91
N ASP A 390 -11.21 -3.49 -7.28
CA ASP A 390 -11.06 -3.68 -5.84
C ASP A 390 -11.94 -2.71 -5.02
N HIS A 391 -11.97 -1.45 -5.42
CA HIS A 391 -12.73 -0.38 -4.77
C HIS A 391 -14.24 -0.59 -4.94
N TRP A 392 -14.69 -1.04 -6.12
CA TRP A 392 -16.09 -1.45 -6.33
C TRP A 392 -16.50 -2.55 -5.35
N LEU A 393 -15.66 -3.57 -5.16
CA LEU A 393 -15.92 -4.57 -4.11
C LEU A 393 -16.04 -3.97 -2.71
N GLY A 394 -15.17 -3.00 -2.40
CA GLY A 394 -15.17 -2.28 -1.14
C GLY A 394 -16.52 -1.66 -0.80
N HIS A 395 -17.28 -1.21 -1.78
CA HIS A 395 -18.59 -0.57 -1.57
C HIS A 395 -19.80 -1.48 -1.79
N PHE A 396 -19.70 -2.48 -2.66
CA PHE A 396 -20.83 -3.30 -3.08
C PHE A 396 -20.89 -4.70 -2.43
N SER A 397 -19.87 -5.09 -1.67
CA SER A 397 -19.88 -6.33 -0.87
C SER A 397 -20.02 -6.02 0.61
N LYS A 398 -20.84 -6.81 1.34
CA LYS A 398 -20.91 -6.70 2.80
C LYS A 398 -19.56 -7.02 3.46
N ILE A 399 -18.81 -8.01 2.97
CA ILE A 399 -17.45 -8.30 3.44
C ILE A 399 -16.51 -7.16 3.04
N GLY A 400 -16.59 -6.73 1.77
CA GLY A 400 -15.77 -5.64 1.24
C GLY A 400 -15.93 -4.37 2.07
N PHE A 401 -17.15 -3.94 2.36
CA PHE A 401 -17.34 -2.75 3.17
C PHE A 401 -17.04 -3.01 4.65
N SER A 402 -17.69 -3.99 5.28
CA SER A 402 -17.70 -4.05 6.74
C SER A 402 -16.34 -4.41 7.35
N TYR A 403 -15.54 -5.21 6.63
CA TYR A 403 -14.26 -5.73 7.13
C TYR A 403 -13.04 -5.13 6.43
N MET A 404 -13.20 -4.63 5.21
CA MET A 404 -12.08 -4.14 4.40
C MET A 404 -12.13 -2.62 4.32
N HIS A 405 -13.01 -2.05 3.50
CA HIS A 405 -12.97 -0.65 3.08
C HIS A 405 -13.66 0.34 4.02
N GLY A 406 -14.70 -0.09 4.73
CA GLY A 406 -15.56 0.76 5.55
C GLY A 406 -14.84 1.63 6.59
N PRO A 407 -13.76 1.18 7.28
CA PRO A 407 -13.08 2.03 8.27
C PRO A 407 -12.49 3.31 7.66
N HIS A 408 -12.08 3.26 6.38
CA HIS A 408 -11.62 4.43 5.62
C HIS A 408 -12.73 5.45 5.41
N HIS A 409 -13.97 5.01 5.18
CA HIS A 409 -15.12 5.91 5.06
C HIS A 409 -15.76 6.32 6.38
N ASP A 410 -15.42 5.63 7.47
CA ASP A 410 -15.92 6.00 8.78
C ASP A 410 -15.18 7.22 9.35
N CYS A 411 -14.00 7.57 8.85
CA CYS A 411 -13.26 8.72 9.34
C CYS A 411 -13.50 9.98 8.50
N LEU A 412 -13.29 11.16 9.11
CA LEU A 412 -13.42 12.43 8.41
C LEU A 412 -12.56 12.44 7.14
N PRO A 413 -13.04 13.02 6.03
CA PRO A 413 -12.35 12.98 4.74
C PRO A 413 -11.22 14.04 4.75
N VAL A 414 -10.14 13.78 5.49
CA VAL A 414 -8.99 14.66 5.69
C VAL A 414 -7.69 13.90 5.49
N GLY A 415 -6.62 14.57 5.09
CA GLY A 415 -5.42 13.91 4.58
C GLY A 415 -4.82 12.81 5.46
N PHE A 416 -4.87 12.95 6.79
CA PHE A 416 -4.22 11.99 7.68
C PHE A 416 -4.95 10.64 7.84
N ILE A 417 -6.14 10.44 7.25
CA ILE A 417 -6.80 9.12 7.22
C ILE A 417 -6.13 8.14 6.27
N ALA A 418 -5.49 8.65 5.21
CA ALA A 418 -5.22 7.85 4.03
C ALA A 418 -3.98 6.96 4.17
N VAL A 419 -4.11 5.72 3.72
CA VAL A 419 -3.05 4.72 3.52
C VAL A 419 -3.43 3.88 2.30
N ALA A 420 -3.08 4.34 1.09
CA ALA A 420 -3.48 3.71 -0.16
C ALA A 420 -5.00 3.54 -0.33
N ASP A 421 -5.77 4.46 0.28
CA ASP A 421 -7.23 4.58 0.17
C ASP A 421 -7.96 3.32 0.65
N ASN A 422 -7.39 2.69 1.67
CA ASN A 422 -7.80 1.38 2.17
C ASN A 422 -8.22 1.47 3.62
N GLY A 423 -9.11 0.56 4.03
CA GLY A 423 -9.11 0.16 5.43
C GLY A 423 -7.95 -0.79 5.77
N PRO A 424 -7.77 -1.15 7.04
CA PRO A 424 -6.58 -1.87 7.54
C PRO A 424 -6.37 -3.24 6.91
N LEU A 425 -7.41 -4.09 6.93
CA LEU A 425 -7.36 -5.45 6.40
C LEU A 425 -7.40 -5.43 4.88
N GLU A 426 -8.04 -4.41 4.30
CA GLU A 426 -7.99 -4.17 2.86
C GLU A 426 -6.56 -3.91 2.40
N GLY A 427 -5.86 -2.98 3.04
CA GLY A 427 -4.46 -2.65 2.71
C GLY A 427 -3.56 -3.87 2.89
N MET A 428 -3.70 -4.59 4.00
CA MET A 428 -2.97 -5.85 4.22
C MET A 428 -3.22 -6.86 3.08
N VAL A 429 -4.49 -7.12 2.71
CA VAL A 429 -4.84 -8.08 1.65
C VAL A 429 -4.41 -7.58 0.27
N ARG A 430 -4.60 -6.29 -0.05
CA ARG A 430 -4.15 -5.69 -1.32
C ARG A 430 -2.66 -5.89 -1.50
N HIS A 431 -1.87 -5.70 -0.45
CA HIS A 431 -0.41 -5.90 -0.51
C HIS A 431 0.04 -7.36 -0.39
N PHE A 432 -0.85 -8.30 -0.07
CA PHE A 432 -0.62 -9.75 -0.16
C PHE A 432 -1.13 -10.39 -1.47
N PHE A 433 -2.00 -9.73 -2.23
CA PHE A 433 -2.71 -10.35 -3.35
C PHE A 433 -2.94 -9.44 -4.56
N GLY A 434 -2.31 -8.28 -4.66
CA GLY A 434 -2.58 -7.38 -5.80
C GLY A 434 -1.54 -6.31 -6.04
N HIS A 435 -0.99 -5.74 -4.99
CA HIS A 435 0.03 -4.70 -5.05
C HIS A 435 1.40 -5.26 -4.66
N PHE A 436 2.41 -5.06 -5.49
CA PHE A 436 3.71 -5.73 -5.33
C PHE A 436 4.73 -4.94 -4.51
N ASP A 437 4.43 -3.71 -4.09
CA ASP A 437 5.33 -2.82 -3.31
C ASP A 437 5.99 -3.52 -2.11
N SER A 438 5.25 -4.37 -1.37
CA SER A 438 5.79 -5.09 -0.20
C SER A 438 6.87 -6.10 -0.55
N PHE A 439 6.77 -6.65 -1.76
CA PHE A 439 7.68 -7.68 -2.22
C PHE A 439 8.90 -7.11 -2.89
N CYS A 440 8.97 -5.80 -3.16
CA CYS A 440 10.14 -5.10 -3.68
C CYS A 440 11.39 -5.29 -2.79
N CYS A 441 12.58 -5.04 -3.33
CA CYS A 441 13.79 -5.09 -2.50
C CYS A 441 13.71 -4.03 -1.39
N PRO A 442 14.29 -4.24 -0.19
CA PRO A 442 13.96 -3.45 0.99
C PRO A 442 14.10 -1.92 0.85
N PRO A 443 15.18 -1.38 0.23
CA PRO A 443 15.27 0.06 0.02
C PRO A 443 14.20 0.61 -0.95
N PHE A 444 13.90 -0.15 -2.01
CA PHE A 444 12.88 0.27 -2.98
C PHE A 444 11.47 0.18 -2.39
N ALA A 445 11.19 -0.87 -1.62
CA ALA A 445 9.94 -1.00 -0.87
C ALA A 445 9.73 0.19 0.08
N CYS A 446 10.75 0.59 0.84
CA CYS A 446 10.71 1.78 1.70
C CYS A 446 10.36 3.05 0.91
N PHE A 447 11.05 3.29 -0.21
CA PHE A 447 10.78 4.45 -1.06
C PHE A 447 9.34 4.43 -1.59
N ARG A 448 8.89 3.29 -2.13
CA ARG A 448 7.55 3.12 -2.69
C ARG A 448 6.46 3.33 -1.65
N TRP A 449 6.55 2.65 -0.51
CA TRP A 449 5.60 2.80 0.59
C TRP A 449 5.52 4.25 1.07
N THR A 450 6.68 4.89 1.29
CA THR A 450 6.73 6.28 1.74
C THR A 450 6.09 7.21 0.71
N LYS A 451 6.44 7.05 -0.58
CA LYS A 451 5.87 7.85 -1.67
C LYS A 451 4.35 7.66 -1.79
N THR A 452 3.88 6.42 -1.80
CA THR A 452 2.46 6.07 -1.90
C THR A 452 1.69 6.70 -0.74
N ILE A 453 2.13 6.48 0.50
CA ILE A 453 1.44 7.01 1.68
C ILE A 453 1.44 8.54 1.70
N ILE A 454 2.55 9.21 1.36
CA ILE A 454 2.58 10.68 1.28
C ILE A 454 1.63 11.17 0.19
N ARG A 455 1.66 10.55 -0.99
CA ARG A 455 0.75 10.88 -2.10
C ARG A 455 -0.70 10.74 -1.65
N ASP A 456 -1.05 9.69 -0.94
CA ASP A 456 -2.43 9.46 -0.52
C ASP A 456 -2.84 10.44 0.58
N ILE A 457 -1.95 10.74 1.55
CA ILE A 457 -2.20 11.78 2.56
C ILE A 457 -2.49 13.14 1.91
N VAL A 458 -1.72 13.49 0.89
CA VAL A 458 -1.90 14.75 0.14
C VAL A 458 -3.15 14.69 -0.75
N GLY A 459 -3.35 13.56 -1.44
CA GLY A 459 -4.49 13.32 -2.33
C GLY A 459 -5.83 13.22 -1.60
N HIS A 460 -5.81 12.95 -0.29
CA HIS A 460 -6.98 12.91 0.58
C HIS A 460 -7.18 14.20 1.38
N GLN A 461 -6.46 15.29 1.08
CA GLN A 461 -6.87 16.57 1.61
C GLN A 461 -8.04 17.15 0.84
N TYR A 462 -9.18 17.10 1.49
CA TYR A 462 -10.42 17.64 0.95
C TYR A 462 -10.87 18.92 1.66
N VAL A 463 -10.15 19.42 2.64
CA VAL A 463 -10.46 20.70 3.28
C VAL A 463 -9.47 21.76 2.81
N PRO A 464 -9.87 22.73 1.98
CA PRO A 464 -8.95 23.75 1.51
C PRO A 464 -8.45 24.63 2.65
N GLY A 465 -7.20 25.07 2.58
CA GLY A 465 -6.61 26.02 3.52
C GLY A 465 -5.95 25.42 4.76
N VAL A 466 -6.07 24.10 4.97
CA VAL A 466 -5.42 23.33 6.06
C VAL A 466 -4.42 22.32 5.50
N LEU A 467 -3.40 21.96 6.27
CA LEU A 467 -2.30 21.07 5.88
C LEU A 467 -2.70 19.59 5.89
N PRO A 468 -2.32 18.79 4.87
CA PRO A 468 -1.58 19.21 3.68
C PRO A 468 -2.50 19.99 2.75
N TRP A 469 -2.06 21.08 2.11
CA TRP A 469 -2.96 21.93 1.31
C TRP A 469 -3.60 21.20 0.13
N SER A 470 -4.79 21.66 -0.29
CA SER A 470 -5.58 21.00 -1.35
C SER A 470 -5.19 21.42 -2.76
N PHE A 471 -4.33 22.42 -2.97
CA PHE A 471 -3.90 22.82 -4.32
C PHE A 471 -3.35 21.65 -5.15
N SER A 472 -2.63 20.70 -4.55
CA SER A 472 -2.13 19.54 -5.26
C SER A 472 -3.25 18.63 -5.77
N VAL A 473 -4.33 18.49 -5.00
CA VAL A 473 -5.52 17.72 -5.43
C VAL A 473 -6.10 18.34 -6.70
N VAL A 474 -6.17 19.67 -6.76
CA VAL A 474 -6.66 20.42 -7.93
C VAL A 474 -5.66 20.39 -9.09
N ASP A 475 -4.38 20.64 -8.83
CA ASP A 475 -3.31 20.72 -9.84
C ASP A 475 -3.08 19.39 -10.55
N TYR A 476 -3.30 18.26 -9.85
CA TYR A 476 -3.23 16.92 -10.46
C TYR A 476 -4.59 16.42 -10.96
N GLY A 477 -5.69 17.13 -10.65
CA GLY A 477 -7.05 16.71 -10.95
C GLY A 477 -7.38 15.37 -10.31
N VAL A 478 -7.23 15.27 -8.98
CA VAL A 478 -7.54 14.07 -8.19
C VAL A 478 -9.01 14.11 -7.76
N HIS A 479 -9.88 13.47 -8.55
CA HIS A 479 -11.33 13.48 -8.33
C HIS A 479 -11.81 12.60 -7.18
N HIS A 480 -10.90 11.90 -6.49
CA HIS A 480 -11.22 11.07 -5.33
C HIS A 480 -11.98 11.85 -4.24
N VAL A 481 -11.81 13.17 -4.18
CA VAL A 481 -12.59 14.07 -3.32
C VAL A 481 -14.11 13.93 -3.48
N GLU A 482 -14.61 13.74 -4.71
CA GLU A 482 -16.04 13.70 -4.98
C GLU A 482 -16.68 12.46 -4.35
N HIS A 483 -15.98 11.32 -4.45
CA HIS A 483 -16.34 10.07 -3.77
C HIS A 483 -16.36 10.24 -2.26
N HIS A 484 -15.32 10.86 -1.70
CA HIS A 484 -15.23 11.11 -0.27
C HIS A 484 -16.21 12.18 0.24
N TYR A 485 -16.88 12.95 -0.64
CA TYR A 485 -18.07 13.73 -0.28
C TYR A 485 -19.38 12.94 -0.36
N LEU A 486 -19.27 11.61 -0.36
CA LEU A 486 -20.38 10.66 -0.43
C LEU A 486 -21.05 10.57 -1.81
N SER A 487 -20.28 10.77 -2.90
CA SER A 487 -20.68 10.35 -4.23
C SER A 487 -20.51 8.83 -4.37
N MET A 488 -21.57 8.10 -4.72
CA MET A 488 -21.65 6.63 -4.56
C MET A 488 -20.94 5.81 -5.66
N TYR A 489 -20.20 6.44 -6.58
CA TYR A 489 -19.53 5.70 -7.65
C TYR A 489 -18.08 5.38 -7.21
N PRO A 490 -17.64 4.12 -7.26
CA PRO A 490 -16.28 3.80 -6.86
C PRO A 490 -15.32 4.33 -7.93
N LEU A 491 -14.27 4.98 -7.46
CA LEU A 491 -13.26 5.61 -8.28
C LEU A 491 -12.06 4.69 -8.51
N GLY A 492 -11.40 4.90 -9.63
CA GLY A 492 -10.06 4.42 -9.88
C GLY A 492 -9.04 5.30 -9.15
N ASN A 493 -7.87 5.43 -9.76
CA ASN A 493 -6.86 6.38 -9.29
C ASN A 493 -7.28 7.85 -9.57
N GLY A 494 -8.13 8.08 -10.57
CA GLY A 494 -8.84 9.34 -10.82
C GLY A 494 -7.98 10.58 -11.02
N ILE A 495 -6.90 10.48 -11.79
CA ILE A 495 -5.95 11.59 -12.03
C ILE A 495 -6.14 12.15 -13.44
N GLU A 496 -6.63 13.39 -13.55
CA GLU A 496 -6.91 14.05 -14.83
C GLU A 496 -5.68 14.20 -15.72
N HIS A 497 -4.53 14.51 -15.12
CA HIS A 497 -3.29 14.81 -15.83
C HIS A 497 -2.34 13.60 -15.95
N ASP A 498 -2.85 12.37 -15.80
CA ASP A 498 -2.03 11.18 -16.00
C ASP A 498 -1.69 11.01 -17.49
N PRO A 499 -0.40 10.82 -17.85
CA PRO A 499 0.01 10.59 -19.23
C PRO A 499 -0.58 9.30 -19.82
N ASP A 500 -0.97 8.34 -18.99
CA ASP A 500 -1.68 7.15 -19.42
C ASP A 500 -3.20 7.39 -19.40
N PRO A 501 -3.88 7.39 -20.56
CA PRO A 501 -5.32 7.61 -20.62
C PRO A 501 -6.12 6.54 -19.85
N ARG A 502 -5.50 5.41 -19.48
CA ARG A 502 -6.15 4.37 -18.67
C ARG A 502 -6.26 4.74 -17.20
N ASN A 503 -5.38 5.59 -16.68
CA ASN A 503 -5.41 6.10 -15.31
C ASN A 503 -6.21 7.40 -15.19
N ASN A 504 -6.78 7.87 -16.30
CA ASN A 504 -7.46 9.14 -16.39
C ASN A 504 -8.94 9.03 -15.96
N LEU A 505 -9.41 10.10 -15.36
CA LEU A 505 -10.80 10.36 -15.00
C LEU A 505 -11.82 10.08 -16.11
N GLU A 506 -11.45 10.20 -17.39
CA GLU A 506 -12.37 9.90 -18.51
C GLU A 506 -12.92 8.46 -18.46
N VAL A 507 -12.17 7.54 -17.86
CA VAL A 507 -12.56 6.14 -17.64
C VAL A 507 -13.65 6.07 -16.59
N GLU A 508 -13.43 6.73 -15.46
CA GLU A 508 -14.38 6.79 -14.35
C GLU A 508 -15.66 7.51 -14.77
N ASN A 509 -15.52 8.57 -15.57
CA ASN A 509 -16.65 9.25 -16.19
C ASN A 509 -17.48 8.34 -17.08
N TRP A 510 -16.83 7.48 -17.87
CA TRP A 510 -17.56 6.52 -18.67
C TRP A 510 -18.29 5.50 -17.80
N LEU A 511 -17.62 4.96 -16.79
CA LEU A 511 -18.19 3.96 -15.88
C LEU A 511 -19.34 4.53 -15.03
N SER A 512 -19.26 5.81 -14.66
CA SER A 512 -20.22 6.51 -13.80
C SER A 512 -21.28 7.31 -14.56
N ASN A 513 -21.34 7.23 -15.89
CA ASN A 513 -22.22 8.04 -16.73
C ASN A 513 -22.05 9.57 -16.52
N GLY A 514 -20.81 10.02 -16.34
CA GLY A 514 -20.44 11.44 -16.24
C GLY A 514 -20.47 12.02 -14.83
N ALA A 515 -20.57 11.18 -13.79
CA ALA A 515 -20.64 11.66 -12.40
C ALA A 515 -19.36 12.36 -11.93
N TYR A 516 -18.21 12.07 -12.56
CA TYR A 516 -16.89 12.62 -12.21
C TYR A 516 -16.35 13.56 -13.28
N GLY A 517 -17.23 14.27 -13.98
CA GLY A 517 -16.83 15.14 -15.07
C GLY A 517 -15.98 16.30 -14.56
N LYS A 518 -15.11 16.86 -15.39
CA LYS A 518 -14.53 18.19 -15.10
C LYS A 518 -15.60 19.26 -14.87
N SER A 519 -16.77 19.06 -15.50
CA SER A 519 -17.98 19.86 -15.35
C SER A 519 -18.91 19.37 -14.24
N SER A 520 -18.50 18.39 -13.43
CA SER A 520 -19.27 17.98 -12.25
C SER A 520 -19.45 19.19 -11.35
N THR A 521 -20.68 19.37 -10.86
CA THR A 521 -21.02 20.47 -9.95
C THR A 521 -20.18 20.39 -8.68
N VAL A 522 -19.91 19.18 -8.18
CA VAL A 522 -19.14 18.97 -6.94
C VAL A 522 -17.67 19.31 -7.16
N TRP A 523 -17.04 18.79 -8.21
CA TRP A 523 -15.67 19.13 -8.56
C TRP A 523 -15.47 20.63 -8.82
N THR A 524 -16.33 21.23 -9.65
CA THR A 524 -16.24 22.67 -9.98
C THR A 524 -16.35 23.54 -8.73
N TRP A 525 -17.28 23.19 -7.84
CA TRP A 525 -17.41 23.86 -6.54
C TRP A 525 -16.14 23.69 -5.70
N PHE A 526 -15.62 22.47 -5.55
CA PHE A 526 -14.41 22.22 -4.78
C PHE A 526 -13.20 22.99 -5.30
N VAL A 527 -12.95 22.97 -6.62
CA VAL A 527 -11.89 23.74 -7.27
C VAL A 527 -12.04 25.23 -6.98
N SER A 528 -13.26 25.76 -7.06
CA SER A 528 -13.52 27.18 -6.76
C SER A 528 -13.23 27.53 -5.30
N GLU A 529 -13.52 26.63 -4.35
CA GLU A 529 -13.22 26.82 -2.94
C GLU A 529 -11.72 26.77 -2.65
N VAL A 530 -10.98 25.85 -3.28
CA VAL A 530 -9.52 25.80 -3.21
C VAL A 530 -8.90 27.08 -3.74
N GLN A 531 -9.33 27.53 -4.92
CA GLN A 531 -8.86 28.78 -5.49
C GLN A 531 -9.19 29.96 -4.58
N ARG A 532 -10.41 30.06 -4.05
CA ARG A 532 -10.83 31.16 -3.18
C ARG A 532 -10.05 31.21 -1.86
N ILE A 533 -9.82 30.07 -1.22
CA ILE A 533 -9.19 29.99 0.11
C ILE A 533 -7.65 30.04 0.03
N GLU A 534 -7.06 29.38 -0.95
CA GLU A 534 -5.61 29.19 -1.02
C GLU A 534 -4.88 30.21 -1.92
N SER A 535 -5.56 30.84 -2.90
CA SER A 535 -4.92 31.88 -3.74
C SER A 535 -4.49 33.12 -2.94
N GLY A 536 -5.25 33.51 -1.92
CA GLY A 536 -4.89 34.61 -1.02
C GLY A 536 -3.60 34.36 -0.24
N LYS A 537 -3.29 33.09 0.08
CA LYS A 537 -2.03 32.71 0.75
C LYS A 537 -0.82 32.81 -0.20
N LYS A 538 -1.02 32.53 -1.50
CA LYS A 538 0.06 32.62 -2.50
C LYS A 538 0.52 34.06 -2.72
N ASN A 539 -0.40 35.01 -2.71
CA ASN A 539 -0.08 36.43 -2.91
C ASN A 539 0.50 37.08 -1.63
N GLY A 540 -0.02 36.73 -0.45
CA GLY A 540 0.47 37.27 0.83
C GLY A 540 1.90 36.86 1.21
N ALA A 541 2.40 35.73 0.71
CA ALA A 541 3.78 35.29 0.93
C ALA A 541 4.80 36.01 0.03
N GLY A 542 4.35 36.65 -1.06
CA GLY A 542 5.20 37.36 -2.02
C GLY A 542 5.33 38.87 -1.75
N GLU A 543 4.27 39.52 -1.25
CA GLU A 543 4.26 40.99 -1.10
C GLU A 543 5.06 41.52 0.11
N ASN A 544 5.36 40.68 1.10
CA ASN A 544 6.16 41.10 2.27
C ASN A 544 7.69 41.01 2.10
N LYS A 545 8.21 40.71 0.90
CA LYS A 545 9.67 40.68 0.64
C LYS A 545 10.21 41.85 -0.18
N THR A 546 9.35 42.71 -0.72
CA THR A 546 9.76 43.89 -1.50
C THR A 546 9.50 45.22 -0.79
N ALA A 547 8.80 45.22 0.35
CA ALA A 547 8.54 46.44 1.11
C ALA A 547 9.75 46.92 1.96
N ASP A 548 10.67 46.04 2.35
CA ASP A 548 11.81 46.39 3.22
C ASP A 548 13.12 46.73 2.47
N THR A 549 13.16 46.58 1.14
CA THR A 549 14.30 46.99 0.29
C THR A 549 14.05 48.22 -0.58
N ALA A 550 12.83 48.76 -0.57
CA ALA A 550 12.47 49.98 -1.30
C ALA A 550 12.53 51.27 -0.44
N GLY A 551 13.19 51.22 0.73
CA GLY A 551 13.31 52.35 1.65
C GLY A 551 14.54 53.25 1.46
N ALA A 552 15.35 53.08 0.41
CA ALA A 552 16.61 53.83 0.29
C ALA A 552 16.83 54.64 -1.00
N GLU A 553 16.11 54.43 -2.10
CA GLU A 553 16.32 55.23 -3.31
C GLU A 553 15.03 55.51 -4.06
N ALA A 554 14.68 56.81 -4.12
CA ALA A 554 13.96 57.53 -5.17
C ALA A 554 12.79 58.36 -4.64
N ALA A 555 13.14 59.55 -4.14
CA ALA A 555 12.28 60.71 -4.24
C ALA A 555 12.34 61.21 -5.70
N GLY A 556 11.19 61.31 -6.38
CA GLY A 556 11.08 62.00 -7.66
C GLY A 556 9.87 61.60 -8.51
N GLU A 557 8.93 62.56 -8.64
CA GLU A 557 7.91 62.71 -9.69
C GLU A 557 6.72 61.72 -9.68
N ASP A 558 5.48 62.09 -9.38
CA ASP A 558 4.55 63.16 -9.82
C ASP A 558 3.47 62.64 -10.80
N SER A 559 2.23 62.82 -10.35
CA SER A 559 0.94 62.89 -11.08
C SER A 559 0.43 61.68 -11.90
N GLY A 560 -0.77 61.20 -11.55
CA GLY A 560 -1.49 60.29 -12.43
C GLY A 560 -2.75 59.59 -11.90
N LEU A 561 -3.61 60.29 -11.16
CA LEU A 561 -4.97 59.81 -10.85
C LEU A 561 -5.70 59.37 -12.12
N LYS A 562 -6.28 58.15 -12.13
CA LYS A 562 -7.56 57.86 -12.79
C LYS A 562 -8.25 56.65 -12.17
N ASN A 563 -9.27 56.95 -11.36
CA ASN A 563 -10.37 56.06 -11.01
C ASN A 563 -10.98 55.41 -12.26
N LYS A 564 -11.35 54.13 -12.16
CA LYS A 564 -12.61 53.63 -12.72
C LYS A 564 -13.05 52.32 -12.08
N THR A 565 -14.09 52.45 -11.28
CA THR A 565 -15.03 51.42 -10.85
C THR A 565 -15.84 50.95 -12.05
N GLN A 566 -15.97 49.63 -12.24
CA GLN A 566 -17.24 48.97 -12.51
C GLN A 566 -17.15 47.48 -12.18
#